data_AF-A0A2C9M4K4-F1
#
_entry.id   AF-A0A2C9M4K4-F1
#
_cell.length_a   1.000
_cell.length_b   1.000
_cell.length_c   1.000
_cell.angle_alpha   90.00
_cell.angle_beta   90.00
_cell.angle_gamma   90.00
#
_symmetry.space_group_name_H-M   'P 1'
#
loop_
_entity.id
_entity.type
_entity.pdbx_description
1 polymer ?
#
loop_
_entity_poly.entity_id
_entity_poly.type
_entity_poly.pdbx_seq_one_letter_code
_entity_poly.pdbx_strand_id
1 'polypeptide(L)'
;MSKKGGKSGKGKGQGKKGKQPGAKQPALVDDATKQFFVWQINILEEKVIRYQKQNDELIVASNNFQDKLDQCIADKNDIINFYKNQLDAKINAYNDINDKFLTLKQILENEQEHCRKQMAHIRREADETQSLIVAENMSLNSKLASLEEFRIQKDQMTAKLESLEEELANKNEEYNEIIASMEQKLVFDRERLKAEMIARIKKVAAEFRRVTEKTLNTTIKRTLNENVMVSAQLAKMSDKTVELIEENDRQSANTIKLEQKINLLESNEKLLTKRFQKGLKLLNTLKHECKEQQDLIETLQAKLRSYEDMNTDVEELKSRIDILNKELKRQSEMNEGLTQQNLRFRLSSLVDTDSRTEMEQLFANAVDAIKESVMMMDSDTDSTEDYSARAVDYKLLKQNMLESLVVLLKSSAALGIRPFTQQIEDKTPLPKKTISFIPGAKHNWTSKNVRPHYLKGDLGLIPGPLDQIPTALDKMKKISRSVEYSKYRSILLKTYGTQTECTPI
;
A
#
# COMPACT_ATOMS: atom_id res chain seq x y z
N MET A 1 -162.92 103.39 13.61
CA MET A 1 -163.21 103.89 14.98
C MET A 1 -164.61 104.49 15.02
N SER A 2 -165.18 104.68 16.22
CA SER A 2 -166.21 105.65 16.68
C SER A 2 -166.87 106.66 15.69
N LYS A 3 -168.14 107.11 15.88
CA LYS A 3 -169.21 106.82 16.86
C LYS A 3 -170.57 107.43 16.42
N LYS A 4 -171.65 107.01 17.10
CA LYS A 4 -172.97 107.66 17.40
C LYS A 4 -173.03 109.19 17.17
N GLY A 5 -174.15 109.86 16.85
CA GLY A 5 -175.62 109.62 16.92
C GLY A 5 -176.33 111.00 16.82
N GLY A 6 -177.61 111.26 17.08
CA GLY A 6 -178.80 110.47 17.48
C GLY A 6 -179.82 111.36 18.25
N LYS A 7 -181.12 111.02 18.27
CA LYS A 7 -182.27 111.72 18.94
C LYS A 7 -182.70 113.08 18.31
N SER A 8 -183.94 113.57 18.47
CA SER A 8 -185.19 113.02 19.07
C SER A 8 -186.44 113.73 18.56
N GLY A 9 -187.59 113.04 18.50
CA GLY A 9 -188.91 113.65 18.30
C GLY A 9 -189.74 113.80 19.59
N LYS A 10 -190.86 114.53 19.51
CA LYS A 10 -191.91 114.60 20.54
C LYS A 10 -193.24 115.00 19.88
N GLY A 11 -194.39 114.57 20.43
CA GLY A 11 -195.72 114.83 19.86
C GLY A 11 -196.82 114.99 20.92
N LYS A 12 -198.08 114.88 20.48
CA LYS A 12 -199.34 115.36 21.12
C LYS A 12 -199.50 116.89 21.00
N GLY A 13 -200.66 117.46 20.70
CA GLY A 13 -201.96 116.87 20.34
C GLY A 13 -203.04 117.04 21.40
N GLN A 14 -203.93 118.01 21.19
CA GLN A 14 -205.25 118.17 21.82
C GLN A 14 -206.11 119.10 20.96
N GLY A 15 -207.44 118.96 21.03
CA GLY A 15 -208.39 119.87 20.40
C GLY A 15 -209.56 120.21 21.33
N LYS A 16 -210.36 121.22 21.00
CA LYS A 16 -211.61 121.56 21.71
C LYS A 16 -212.68 122.04 20.73
N LYS A 17 -213.95 121.78 21.07
CA LYS A 17 -215.15 122.09 20.27
C LYS A 17 -215.86 123.36 20.78
N GLY A 18 -216.62 123.99 19.90
CA GLY A 18 -217.67 124.97 20.24
C GLY A 18 -217.46 126.34 19.57
N LYS A 19 -218.51 127.08 19.18
CA LYS A 19 -219.97 126.77 19.17
C LYS A 19 -220.68 127.72 18.19
N GLN A 20 -221.84 127.34 17.65
CA GLN A 20 -222.70 128.24 16.85
C GLN A 20 -223.18 129.44 17.68
N PRO A 21 -223.43 130.59 17.05
CA PRO A 21 -224.77 130.95 16.52
C PRO A 21 -224.77 131.01 14.96
N GLY A 22 -225.85 131.27 14.24
CA GLY A 22 -227.27 131.52 14.59
C GLY A 22 -227.94 132.26 13.42
N ALA A 23 -229.21 132.01 13.14
CA ALA A 23 -229.83 132.48 11.89
C ALA A 23 -230.13 133.99 11.86
N LYS A 24 -229.92 134.63 10.70
CA LYS A 24 -230.54 135.94 10.35
C LYS A 24 -230.60 136.17 8.82
N GLN A 25 -231.78 135.86 8.27
CA GLN A 25 -232.46 136.49 7.11
C GLN A 25 -231.75 136.58 5.73
N PRO A 26 -232.53 136.57 4.62
CA PRO A 26 -232.01 136.87 3.28
C PRO A 26 -231.80 138.38 3.13
N ALA A 27 -230.62 138.87 3.48
CA ALA A 27 -230.16 140.18 3.03
C ALA A 27 -229.74 140.08 1.55
N LEU A 28 -230.25 141.00 0.73
CA LEU A 28 -229.84 141.15 -0.67
C LEU A 28 -228.34 141.43 -0.71
N VAL A 29 -227.54 140.45 -1.15
CA VAL A 29 -226.08 140.65 -1.31
C VAL A 29 -225.89 141.55 -2.53
N ASP A 30 -225.68 142.82 -2.24
CA ASP A 30 -225.38 143.85 -3.24
C ASP A 30 -224.21 143.41 -4.12
N ASP A 31 -224.34 143.59 -5.44
CA ASP A 31 -223.40 143.07 -6.42
C ASP A 31 -222.01 143.70 -6.24
N ALA A 32 -221.94 144.94 -5.71
CA ALA A 32 -220.68 145.57 -5.30
C ALA A 32 -219.88 144.73 -4.27
N THR A 33 -220.55 144.03 -3.36
CA THR A 33 -219.88 143.17 -2.37
C THR A 33 -219.29 141.92 -3.03
N LYS A 34 -220.01 141.36 -4.00
CA LYS A 34 -219.54 140.22 -4.80
C LYS A 34 -218.39 140.62 -5.72
N GLN A 35 -218.50 141.78 -6.39
CA GLN A 35 -217.44 142.36 -7.20
C GLN A 35 -216.19 142.67 -6.38
N PHE A 36 -216.32 143.18 -5.14
CA PHE A 36 -215.19 143.40 -4.23
C PHE A 36 -214.42 142.09 -3.95
N PHE A 37 -215.12 141.00 -3.63
CA PHE A 37 -214.45 139.70 -3.40
C PHE A 37 -213.85 139.12 -4.69
N VAL A 38 -214.49 139.29 -5.86
CA VAL A 38 -213.90 138.88 -7.15
C VAL A 38 -212.64 139.70 -7.48
N TRP A 39 -212.64 141.01 -7.23
CA TRP A 39 -211.47 141.87 -7.39
C TRP A 39 -210.34 141.48 -6.42
N GLN A 40 -210.68 141.15 -5.17
CA GLN A 40 -209.73 140.64 -4.18
C GLN A 40 -209.14 139.28 -4.61
N ILE A 41 -209.96 138.38 -5.16
CA ILE A 41 -209.52 137.09 -5.73
C ILE A 41 -208.55 137.35 -6.89
N ASN A 42 -208.91 138.18 -7.88
CA ASN A 42 -208.04 138.51 -9.01
C ASN A 42 -206.67 139.06 -8.56
N ILE A 43 -206.62 139.91 -7.53
CA ILE A 43 -205.36 140.43 -6.97
C ILE A 43 -204.56 139.35 -6.22
N LEU A 44 -205.23 138.40 -5.56
CA LEU A 44 -204.56 137.26 -4.93
C LEU A 44 -204.04 136.27 -5.97
N GLU A 45 -204.77 136.02 -7.06
CA GLU A 45 -204.35 135.21 -8.20
C GLU A 45 -203.17 135.85 -8.94
N GLU A 46 -203.20 137.16 -9.19
CA GLU A 46 -202.06 137.90 -9.76
C GLU A 46 -200.82 137.87 -8.84
N LYS A 47 -201.01 137.79 -7.51
CA LYS A 47 -199.91 137.54 -6.56
C LYS A 47 -199.42 136.10 -6.61
N VAL A 48 -200.32 135.11 -6.70
CA VAL A 48 -199.96 133.69 -6.86
C VAL A 48 -199.18 133.47 -8.15
N ILE A 49 -199.61 134.03 -9.28
CA ILE A 49 -198.91 133.96 -10.57
C ILE A 49 -197.52 134.61 -10.49
N ARG A 50 -197.39 135.75 -9.81
CA ARG A 50 -196.07 136.36 -9.56
C ARG A 50 -195.16 135.50 -8.69
N TYR A 51 -195.68 134.90 -7.62
CA TYR A 51 -194.91 134.00 -6.76
C TYR A 51 -194.59 132.66 -7.43
N GLN A 52 -195.47 132.13 -8.29
CA GLN A 52 -195.21 130.97 -9.14
C GLN A 52 -194.07 131.29 -10.10
N LYS A 53 -194.18 132.37 -10.90
CA LYS A 53 -193.11 132.80 -11.79
C LYS A 53 -191.78 133.03 -11.05
N GLN A 54 -191.79 133.69 -9.90
CA GLN A 54 -190.59 133.88 -9.09
C GLN A 54 -190.01 132.55 -8.57
N ASN A 55 -190.86 131.61 -8.17
CA ASN A 55 -190.46 130.27 -7.75
C ASN A 55 -189.87 129.46 -8.91
N ASP A 56 -190.46 129.56 -10.11
CA ASP A 56 -189.97 128.87 -11.31
C ASP A 56 -188.65 129.48 -11.80
N GLU A 57 -188.50 130.80 -11.73
CA GLU A 57 -187.23 131.52 -11.94
C GLU A 57 -186.15 131.08 -10.92
N LEU A 58 -186.53 130.89 -9.65
CA LEU A 58 -185.63 130.38 -8.61
C LEU A 58 -185.27 128.90 -8.82
N ILE A 59 -186.20 128.05 -9.30
CA ILE A 59 -185.92 126.65 -9.66
C ILE A 59 -184.97 126.59 -10.86
N VAL A 60 -185.22 127.35 -11.92
CA VAL A 60 -184.33 127.42 -13.08
C VAL A 60 -182.95 127.97 -12.70
N ALA A 61 -182.88 128.98 -11.83
CA ALA A 61 -181.60 129.46 -11.29
C ALA A 61 -180.90 128.39 -10.45
N SER A 62 -181.61 127.70 -9.56
CA SER A 62 -181.06 126.62 -8.72
C SER A 62 -180.51 125.47 -9.55
N ASN A 63 -181.24 125.04 -10.59
CA ASN A 63 -180.79 124.00 -11.50
C ASN A 63 -179.53 124.46 -12.27
N ASN A 64 -179.54 125.67 -12.82
CA ASN A 64 -178.38 126.27 -13.51
C ASN A 64 -177.14 126.38 -12.60
N PHE A 65 -177.31 126.65 -11.29
CA PHE A 65 -176.22 126.60 -10.32
C PHE A 65 -175.77 125.16 -10.01
N GLN A 66 -176.68 124.19 -9.97
CA GLN A 66 -176.36 122.77 -9.79
C GLN A 66 -175.60 122.22 -11.00
N ASP A 67 -176.08 122.47 -12.23
CA ASP A 67 -175.42 122.07 -13.48
C ASP A 67 -173.97 122.61 -13.55
N LYS A 68 -173.76 123.88 -13.13
CA LYS A 68 -172.43 124.49 -13.03
C LYS A 68 -171.56 123.88 -11.93
N LEU A 69 -172.15 123.48 -10.81
CA LEU A 69 -171.44 122.81 -9.73
C LEU A 69 -170.99 121.41 -10.17
N ASP A 70 -171.87 120.65 -10.82
CA ASP A 70 -171.59 119.31 -11.31
C ASP A 70 -170.59 119.32 -12.48
N GLN A 71 -170.68 120.30 -13.39
CA GLN A 71 -169.65 120.55 -14.41
C GLN A 71 -168.30 120.89 -13.75
N CYS A 72 -168.26 121.78 -12.76
CA CYS A 72 -167.03 122.12 -12.06
C CYS A 72 -166.42 120.92 -11.29
N ILE A 73 -167.26 120.03 -10.78
CA ILE A 73 -166.85 118.76 -10.18
C ILE A 73 -166.30 117.80 -11.24
N ALA A 74 -166.93 117.71 -12.42
CA ALA A 74 -166.44 116.91 -13.55
C ALA A 74 -165.07 117.42 -14.05
N ASP A 75 -164.96 118.71 -14.38
CA ASP A 75 -163.72 119.37 -14.82
C ASP A 75 -162.58 119.12 -13.81
N LYS A 76 -162.88 119.29 -12.51
CA LYS A 76 -161.93 119.04 -11.42
C LYS A 76 -161.52 117.56 -11.34
N ASN A 77 -162.46 116.63 -11.51
CA ASN A 77 -162.16 115.21 -11.50
C ASN A 77 -161.30 114.81 -12.70
N ASP A 78 -161.56 115.37 -13.89
CA ASP A 78 -160.77 115.10 -15.09
C ASP A 78 -159.37 115.69 -15.01
N ILE A 79 -159.22 116.90 -14.45
CA ILE A 79 -157.90 117.49 -14.11
C ILE A 79 -157.15 116.60 -13.11
N ILE A 80 -157.82 116.11 -12.06
CA ILE A 80 -157.24 115.19 -11.08
C ILE A 80 -156.83 113.86 -11.74
N ASN A 81 -157.66 113.31 -12.63
CA ASN A 81 -157.38 112.05 -13.32
C ASN A 81 -156.24 112.21 -14.34
N PHE A 82 -156.16 113.33 -15.06
CA PHE A 82 -155.04 113.66 -15.93
C PHE A 82 -153.72 113.72 -15.14
N TYR A 83 -153.68 114.45 -14.02
CA TYR A 83 -152.46 114.55 -13.21
C TYR A 83 -152.11 113.23 -12.49
N LYS A 84 -153.08 112.41 -12.09
CA LYS A 84 -152.83 111.03 -11.61
C LYS A 84 -152.20 110.18 -12.71
N ASN A 85 -152.84 110.07 -13.88
CA ASN A 85 -152.32 109.27 -15.00
C ASN A 85 -150.92 109.73 -15.42
N GLN A 86 -150.65 111.05 -15.41
CA GLN A 86 -149.32 111.60 -15.68
C GLN A 86 -148.31 111.28 -14.57
N LEU A 87 -148.70 111.33 -13.30
CA LEU A 87 -147.86 110.96 -12.16
C LEU A 87 -147.55 109.46 -12.17
N ASP A 88 -148.54 108.61 -12.36
CA ASP A 88 -148.40 107.15 -12.43
C ASP A 88 -147.52 106.74 -13.61
N ALA A 89 -147.67 107.38 -14.78
CA ALA A 89 -146.76 107.19 -15.91
C ALA A 89 -145.31 107.60 -15.60
N LYS A 90 -145.09 108.64 -14.77
CA LYS A 90 -143.75 109.05 -14.32
C LYS A 90 -143.19 108.12 -13.23
N ILE A 91 -144.03 107.59 -12.34
CA ILE A 91 -143.65 106.59 -11.33
C ILE A 91 -143.24 105.29 -12.03
N ASN A 92 -144.04 104.80 -12.98
CA ASN A 92 -143.72 103.60 -13.75
C ASN A 92 -142.42 103.79 -14.56
N ALA A 93 -142.24 104.92 -15.24
CA ALA A 93 -140.99 105.23 -15.94
C ALA A 93 -139.78 105.36 -15.00
N TYR A 94 -139.97 105.85 -13.77
CA TYR A 94 -138.93 105.89 -12.74
C TYR A 94 -138.55 104.48 -12.28
N ASN A 95 -139.54 103.62 -11.97
CA ASN A 95 -139.32 102.23 -11.58
C ASN A 95 -138.61 101.44 -12.69
N ASP A 96 -139.08 101.56 -13.94
CA ASP A 96 -138.45 100.98 -15.13
C ASP A 96 -136.97 101.36 -15.31
N ILE A 97 -136.60 102.59 -14.94
CA ILE A 97 -135.21 103.08 -15.01
C ILE A 97 -134.42 102.62 -13.79
N ASN A 98 -135.02 102.63 -12.60
CA ASN A 98 -134.43 102.13 -11.36
C ASN A 98 -134.09 100.64 -11.45
N ASP A 99 -134.98 99.81 -11.98
CA ASP A 99 -134.78 98.36 -12.06
C ASP A 99 -133.72 98.00 -13.12
N LYS A 100 -133.67 98.76 -14.22
CA LYS A 100 -132.55 98.71 -15.18
C LYS A 100 -131.23 99.15 -14.54
N PHE A 101 -131.24 100.20 -13.72
CA PHE A 101 -130.05 100.67 -13.00
C PHE A 101 -129.56 99.64 -11.96
N LEU A 102 -130.47 99.04 -11.18
CA LEU A 102 -130.15 97.97 -10.23
C LEU A 102 -129.60 96.72 -10.95
N THR A 103 -130.20 96.33 -12.08
CA THR A 103 -129.73 95.21 -12.90
C THR A 103 -128.33 95.48 -13.45
N LEU A 104 -128.09 96.66 -14.05
CA LEU A 104 -126.78 97.07 -14.55
C LEU A 104 -125.73 97.17 -13.43
N LYS A 105 -126.12 97.68 -12.26
CA LYS A 105 -125.25 97.71 -11.08
C LYS A 105 -124.87 96.29 -10.63
N GLN A 106 -125.82 95.37 -10.56
CA GLN A 106 -125.55 93.98 -10.18
C GLN A 106 -124.65 93.27 -11.22
N ILE A 107 -124.85 93.51 -12.52
CA ILE A 107 -123.95 93.02 -13.58
C ILE A 107 -122.54 93.57 -13.37
N LEU A 108 -122.39 94.88 -13.16
CA LEU A 108 -121.10 95.52 -12.92
C LEU A 108 -120.41 94.99 -11.64
N GLU A 109 -121.15 94.78 -10.56
CA GLU A 109 -120.61 94.21 -9.31
C GLU A 109 -120.15 92.76 -9.51
N ASN A 110 -120.92 91.95 -10.24
CA ASN A 110 -120.56 90.58 -10.64
C ASN A 110 -119.32 90.53 -11.55
N GLU A 111 -119.25 91.39 -12.57
CA GLU A 111 -118.09 91.51 -13.46
C GLU A 111 -116.84 91.95 -12.70
N GLN A 112 -116.96 92.95 -11.83
CA GLN A 112 -115.86 93.36 -10.96
C GLN A 112 -115.42 92.25 -10.00
N GLU A 113 -116.34 91.44 -9.46
CA GLU A 113 -115.98 90.28 -8.64
C GLU A 113 -115.30 89.18 -9.48
N HIS A 114 -115.80 88.90 -10.68
CA HIS A 114 -115.22 87.92 -11.61
C HIS A 114 -113.79 88.33 -12.03
N CYS A 115 -113.58 89.58 -12.44
CA CYS A 115 -112.26 90.11 -12.76
C CYS A 115 -111.33 90.10 -11.54
N ARG A 116 -111.82 90.44 -10.33
CA ARG A 116 -111.02 90.30 -9.09
C ARG A 116 -110.63 88.84 -8.81
N LYS A 117 -111.54 87.89 -9.02
CA LYS A 117 -111.25 86.44 -8.89
C LYS A 117 -110.22 85.96 -9.91
N GLN A 118 -110.34 86.36 -11.19
CA GLN A 118 -109.34 86.05 -12.22
C GLN A 118 -107.96 86.63 -11.87
N MET A 119 -107.89 87.92 -11.48
CA MET A 119 -106.63 88.55 -11.10
C MET A 119 -105.99 87.90 -9.86
N ALA A 120 -106.79 87.44 -8.89
CA ALA A 120 -106.30 86.68 -7.74
C ALA A 120 -105.88 85.24 -8.10
N HIS A 121 -106.46 84.64 -9.14
CA HIS A 121 -106.07 83.33 -9.68
C HIS A 121 -104.71 83.41 -10.36
N ILE A 122 -104.56 84.31 -11.34
CA ILE A 122 -103.33 84.49 -12.12
C ILE A 122 -102.15 84.90 -11.23
N ARG A 123 -102.40 85.73 -10.21
CA ARG A 123 -101.36 86.07 -9.21
C ARG A 123 -100.89 84.84 -8.44
N ARG A 124 -101.80 84.01 -7.97
CA ARG A 124 -101.43 82.77 -7.25
C ARG A 124 -100.65 81.81 -8.14
N GLU A 125 -101.06 81.62 -9.38
CA GLU A 125 -100.31 80.79 -10.34
C GLU A 125 -98.91 81.35 -10.63
N ALA A 126 -98.76 82.67 -10.69
CA ALA A 126 -97.46 83.33 -10.80
C ALA A 126 -96.60 83.14 -9.53
N ASP A 127 -97.19 83.30 -8.34
CA ASP A 127 -96.50 83.09 -7.05
C ASP A 127 -96.09 81.61 -6.86
N GLU A 128 -96.94 80.66 -7.27
CA GLU A 128 -96.68 79.21 -7.23
C GLU A 128 -95.60 78.80 -8.24
N THR A 129 -95.69 79.24 -9.50
CA THR A 129 -94.67 78.96 -10.51
C THR A 129 -93.32 79.62 -10.20
N GLN A 130 -93.32 80.86 -9.68
CA GLN A 130 -92.11 81.50 -9.15
C GLN A 130 -91.51 80.69 -8.00
N SER A 131 -92.33 80.21 -7.07
CA SER A 131 -91.87 79.39 -5.94
C SER A 131 -91.26 78.06 -6.40
N LEU A 132 -91.85 77.41 -7.41
CA LEU A 132 -91.30 76.20 -8.03
C LEU A 132 -89.96 76.46 -8.72
N ILE A 133 -89.85 77.53 -9.53
CA ILE A 133 -88.61 77.90 -10.22
C ILE A 133 -87.50 78.27 -9.22
N VAL A 134 -87.83 78.96 -8.14
CA VAL A 134 -86.87 79.27 -7.06
C VAL A 134 -86.41 78.00 -6.33
N ALA A 135 -87.31 77.07 -6.02
CA ALA A 135 -86.96 75.79 -5.41
C ALA A 135 -86.10 74.92 -6.33
N GLU A 136 -86.39 74.88 -7.63
CA GLU A 136 -85.55 74.21 -8.63
C GLU A 136 -84.17 74.88 -8.73
N ASN A 137 -84.10 76.21 -8.78
CA ASN A 137 -82.82 76.93 -8.83
C ASN A 137 -81.98 76.65 -7.58
N MET A 138 -82.57 76.64 -6.37
CA MET A 138 -81.88 76.22 -5.15
C MET A 138 -81.39 74.77 -5.20
N SER A 139 -82.20 73.84 -5.74
CA SER A 139 -81.83 72.43 -5.94
C SER A 139 -80.66 72.29 -6.93
N LEU A 140 -80.69 73.03 -8.04
CA LEU A 140 -79.62 73.07 -9.04
C LEU A 140 -78.33 73.69 -8.48
N ASN A 141 -78.41 74.77 -7.69
CA ASN A 141 -77.25 75.37 -7.03
C ASN A 141 -76.63 74.43 -5.99
N SER A 142 -77.45 73.67 -5.24
CA SER A 142 -76.96 72.65 -4.30
C SER A 142 -76.25 71.49 -5.03
N LYS A 143 -76.77 71.06 -6.19
CA LYS A 143 -76.10 70.07 -7.06
C LYS A 143 -74.81 70.63 -7.65
N LEU A 144 -74.80 71.87 -8.09
CA LEU A 144 -73.64 72.56 -8.64
C LEU A 144 -72.51 72.69 -7.60
N ALA A 145 -72.83 73.11 -6.37
CA ALA A 145 -71.87 73.15 -5.27
C ALA A 145 -71.29 71.75 -4.95
N SER A 146 -72.12 70.70 -5.03
CA SER A 146 -71.70 69.31 -4.83
C SER A 146 -70.78 68.82 -5.96
N LEU A 147 -71.00 69.27 -7.20
CA LEU A 147 -70.15 68.97 -8.36
C LEU A 147 -68.83 69.77 -8.32
N GLU A 148 -68.85 71.00 -7.85
CA GLU A 148 -67.66 71.84 -7.66
C GLU A 148 -66.74 71.25 -6.58
N GLU A 149 -67.31 70.85 -5.44
CA GLU A 149 -66.60 70.11 -4.37
C GLU A 149 -66.02 68.79 -4.90
N PHE A 150 -66.80 68.01 -5.66
CA PHE A 150 -66.30 66.79 -6.30
C PHE A 150 -65.16 67.07 -7.29
N ARG A 151 -65.21 68.17 -8.06
CA ARG A 151 -64.10 68.56 -8.94
C ARG A 151 -62.87 68.93 -8.12
N ILE A 152 -63.01 69.74 -7.08
CA ILE A 152 -61.90 70.12 -6.19
C ILE A 152 -61.25 68.88 -5.54
N GLN A 153 -62.05 67.93 -5.03
CA GLN A 153 -61.54 66.68 -4.47
C GLN A 153 -60.84 65.81 -5.51
N LYS A 154 -61.38 65.72 -6.74
CA LYS A 154 -60.75 65.02 -7.85
C LYS A 154 -59.40 65.67 -8.21
N ASP A 155 -59.38 66.99 -8.39
CA ASP A 155 -58.19 67.75 -8.79
C ASP A 155 -57.08 67.63 -7.72
N GLN A 156 -57.44 67.67 -6.41
CA GLN A 156 -56.53 67.40 -5.29
C GLN A 156 -55.99 65.96 -5.30
N MET A 157 -56.84 64.96 -5.57
CA MET A 157 -56.43 63.56 -5.63
C MET A 157 -55.54 63.28 -6.85
N THR A 158 -55.80 63.92 -7.99
CA THR A 158 -54.95 63.85 -9.19
C THR A 158 -53.57 64.46 -8.92
N ALA A 159 -53.50 65.69 -8.38
CA ALA A 159 -52.22 66.31 -8.03
C ALA A 159 -51.43 65.50 -6.99
N LYS A 160 -52.12 64.80 -6.07
CA LYS A 160 -51.48 63.89 -5.11
C LYS A 160 -50.95 62.61 -5.78
N LEU A 161 -51.64 62.08 -6.79
CA LEU A 161 -51.15 60.94 -7.56
C LEU A 161 -49.93 61.34 -8.39
N GLU A 162 -49.98 62.47 -9.10
CA GLU A 162 -48.85 63.03 -9.87
C GLU A 162 -47.61 63.22 -8.97
N SER A 163 -47.77 63.79 -7.78
CA SER A 163 -46.69 63.94 -6.79
C SER A 163 -46.13 62.61 -6.28
N LEU A 164 -46.95 61.56 -6.12
CA LEU A 164 -46.50 60.23 -5.70
C LEU A 164 -45.83 59.45 -6.85
N GLU A 165 -46.26 59.67 -8.09
CA GLU A 165 -45.62 59.14 -9.29
C GLU A 165 -44.26 59.79 -9.52
N GLU A 166 -44.13 61.10 -9.28
CA GLU A 166 -42.84 61.82 -9.27
C GLU A 166 -41.89 61.32 -8.15
N GLU A 167 -42.38 61.19 -6.91
CA GLU A 167 -41.58 60.60 -5.81
C GLU A 167 -41.10 59.18 -6.14
N LEU A 168 -41.96 58.35 -6.74
CA LEU A 168 -41.63 56.98 -7.13
C LEU A 168 -40.63 56.94 -8.29
N ALA A 169 -40.78 57.83 -9.29
CA ALA A 169 -39.84 57.96 -10.39
C ALA A 169 -38.44 58.37 -9.89
N ASN A 170 -38.36 59.41 -9.06
CA ASN A 170 -37.13 59.88 -8.42
C ASN A 170 -36.45 58.77 -7.59
N LYS A 171 -37.23 58.03 -6.78
CA LYS A 171 -36.70 56.89 -6.00
C LYS A 171 -36.22 55.74 -6.88
N ASN A 172 -36.89 55.48 -8.00
CA ASN A 172 -36.43 54.49 -8.97
C ASN A 172 -35.13 54.95 -9.66
N GLU A 173 -34.97 56.23 -9.99
CA GLU A 173 -33.71 56.77 -10.51
C GLU A 173 -32.58 56.66 -9.48
N GLU A 174 -32.79 57.09 -8.23
CA GLU A 174 -31.84 56.91 -7.11
C GLU A 174 -31.39 55.44 -6.96
N TYR A 175 -32.32 54.48 -7.00
CA TYR A 175 -31.95 53.06 -6.90
C TYR A 175 -31.16 52.56 -8.12
N ASN A 176 -31.48 53.03 -9.33
CA ASN A 176 -30.70 52.68 -10.52
C ASN A 176 -29.29 53.29 -10.49
N GLU A 177 -29.12 54.53 -10.04
CA GLU A 177 -27.79 55.13 -9.80
C GLU A 177 -26.99 54.34 -8.74
N ILE A 178 -27.64 53.98 -7.63
CA ILE A 178 -27.02 53.18 -6.56
C ILE A 178 -26.54 51.83 -7.12
N ILE A 179 -27.39 51.11 -7.86
CA ILE A 179 -27.06 49.84 -8.51
C ILE A 179 -25.89 50.03 -9.48
N ALA A 180 -25.94 50.99 -10.40
CA ALA A 180 -24.86 51.27 -11.33
C ALA A 180 -23.53 51.58 -10.60
N SER A 181 -23.58 52.33 -9.50
CA SER A 181 -22.39 52.61 -8.68
C SER A 181 -21.84 51.35 -7.98
N MET A 182 -22.71 50.41 -7.59
CA MET A 182 -22.31 49.13 -6.98
C MET A 182 -21.72 48.19 -8.02
N GLU A 183 -22.33 48.08 -9.20
CA GLU A 183 -21.79 47.32 -10.33
C GLU A 183 -20.42 47.85 -10.77
N GLN A 184 -20.27 49.18 -10.89
CA GLN A 184 -18.99 49.81 -11.22
C GLN A 184 -17.91 49.50 -10.16
N LYS A 185 -18.25 49.59 -8.86
CA LYS A 185 -17.34 49.20 -7.76
C LYS A 185 -16.96 47.72 -7.83
N LEU A 186 -17.92 46.82 -8.07
CA LEU A 186 -17.68 45.38 -8.23
C LEU A 186 -16.79 45.06 -9.43
N VAL A 187 -16.93 45.78 -10.54
CA VAL A 187 -16.04 45.67 -11.70
C VAL A 187 -14.61 46.09 -11.33
N PHE A 188 -14.43 47.27 -10.72
CA PHE A 188 -13.11 47.75 -10.27
C PHE A 188 -12.46 46.82 -9.23
N ASP A 189 -13.19 46.34 -8.23
CA ASP A 189 -12.68 45.39 -7.24
C ASP A 189 -12.28 44.06 -7.89
N ARG A 190 -13.06 43.57 -8.87
CA ARG A 190 -12.72 42.36 -9.63
C ARG A 190 -11.45 42.55 -10.47
N GLU A 191 -11.22 43.73 -11.03
CA GLU A 191 -9.99 44.04 -11.76
C GLU A 191 -8.79 44.24 -10.82
N ARG A 192 -8.94 44.92 -9.68
CA ARG A 192 -7.90 45.02 -8.65
C ARG A 192 -7.48 43.62 -8.16
N LEU A 193 -8.45 42.76 -7.85
CA LEU A 193 -8.18 41.39 -7.39
C LEU A 193 -7.49 40.53 -8.48
N LYS A 194 -7.88 40.67 -9.75
CA LYS A 194 -7.15 40.04 -10.87
C LYS A 194 -5.71 40.56 -10.97
N ALA A 195 -5.50 41.87 -10.88
CA ALA A 195 -4.18 42.48 -10.95
C ALA A 195 -3.28 42.02 -9.78
N GLU A 196 -3.82 41.99 -8.56
CA GLU A 196 -3.14 41.41 -7.39
C GLU A 196 -2.82 39.93 -7.58
N MET A 197 -3.76 39.11 -8.08
CA MET A 197 -3.52 37.69 -8.32
C MET A 197 -2.41 37.49 -9.36
N ILE A 198 -2.43 38.25 -10.45
CA ILE A 198 -1.37 38.24 -11.48
C ILE A 198 -0.03 38.69 -10.89
N ALA A 199 0.00 39.71 -10.03
CA ALA A 199 1.21 40.16 -9.35
C ALA A 199 1.77 39.10 -8.38
N ARG A 200 0.90 38.43 -7.61
CA ARG A 200 1.27 37.31 -6.73
C ARG A 200 1.80 36.13 -7.54
N ILE A 201 1.15 35.76 -8.65
CA ILE A 201 1.62 34.71 -9.57
C ILE A 201 2.99 35.09 -10.17
N LYS A 202 3.18 36.33 -10.64
CA LYS A 202 4.49 36.82 -11.13
C LYS A 202 5.57 36.73 -10.05
N LYS A 203 5.27 37.08 -8.78
CA LYS A 203 6.20 36.96 -7.65
C LYS A 203 6.53 35.49 -7.34
N VAL A 204 5.54 34.61 -7.30
CA VAL A 204 5.74 33.16 -7.09
C VAL A 204 6.55 32.54 -8.23
N ALA A 205 6.30 32.93 -9.48
CA ALA A 205 7.09 32.49 -10.64
C ALA A 205 8.54 33.00 -10.59
N ALA A 206 8.77 34.22 -10.11
CA ALA A 206 10.11 34.78 -9.92
C ALA A 206 10.87 34.03 -8.80
N GLU A 207 10.25 33.79 -7.65
CA GLU A 207 10.85 32.98 -6.58
C GLU A 207 11.06 31.52 -7.01
N PHE A 208 10.13 30.91 -7.75
CA PHE A 208 10.30 29.55 -8.28
C PHE A 208 11.49 29.47 -9.24
N ARG A 209 11.64 30.44 -10.15
CA ARG A 209 12.81 30.56 -11.03
C ARG A 209 14.09 30.71 -10.21
N ARG A 210 14.13 31.62 -9.23
CA ARG A 210 15.30 31.88 -8.37
C ARG A 210 15.68 30.67 -7.50
N VAL A 211 14.70 29.95 -6.98
CA VAL A 211 14.91 28.71 -6.21
C VAL A 211 15.40 27.60 -7.13
N THR A 212 14.78 27.41 -8.30
CA THR A 212 15.21 26.41 -9.30
C THR A 212 16.61 26.70 -9.81
N GLU A 213 16.94 27.96 -10.10
CA GLU A 213 18.28 28.38 -10.49
C GLU A 213 19.29 28.13 -9.36
N LYS A 214 18.95 28.46 -8.11
CA LYS A 214 19.81 28.18 -6.96
C LYS A 214 20.04 26.68 -6.76
N THR A 215 18.97 25.86 -6.78
CA THR A 215 19.09 24.41 -6.58
C THR A 215 19.81 23.74 -7.74
N LEU A 216 19.49 24.10 -8.98
CA LEU A 216 20.18 23.62 -10.18
C LEU A 216 21.67 23.99 -10.13
N ASN A 217 22.03 25.23 -9.80
CA ASN A 217 23.43 25.63 -9.66
C ASN A 217 24.14 24.89 -8.51
N THR A 218 23.48 24.61 -7.38
CA THR A 218 24.08 23.79 -6.33
C THR A 218 24.22 22.32 -6.74
N THR A 219 23.26 21.75 -7.46
CA THR A 219 23.30 20.36 -7.93
C THR A 219 24.35 20.19 -9.02
N ILE A 220 24.41 21.08 -10.02
CA ILE A 220 25.46 21.07 -11.06
C ILE A 220 26.85 21.19 -10.42
N LYS A 221 27.05 22.12 -9.48
CA LYS A 221 28.33 22.25 -8.76
C LYS A 221 28.66 21.01 -7.95
N ARG A 222 27.67 20.40 -7.28
CA ARG A 222 27.84 19.15 -6.54
C ARG A 222 28.24 18.01 -7.48
N THR A 223 27.46 17.75 -8.52
CA THR A 223 27.70 16.66 -9.48
C THR A 223 29.01 16.85 -10.26
N LEU A 224 29.43 18.08 -10.56
CA LEU A 224 30.74 18.35 -11.14
C LEU A 224 31.86 18.02 -10.15
N ASN A 225 31.74 18.44 -8.88
CA ASN A 225 32.72 18.08 -7.84
C ASN A 225 32.75 16.57 -7.55
N GLU A 226 31.59 15.91 -7.56
CA GLU A 226 31.47 14.45 -7.41
C GLU A 226 32.11 13.72 -8.60
N ASN A 227 31.87 14.16 -9.84
CA ASN A 227 32.54 13.62 -11.01
C ASN A 227 34.05 13.82 -10.95
N VAL A 228 34.54 15.01 -10.54
CA VAL A 228 35.98 15.25 -10.35
C VAL A 228 36.57 14.35 -9.26
N MET A 229 35.88 14.17 -8.13
CA MET A 229 36.30 13.29 -7.04
C MET A 229 36.32 11.82 -7.46
N VAL A 230 35.28 11.36 -8.18
CA VAL A 230 35.19 10.00 -8.73
C VAL A 230 36.25 9.77 -9.81
N SER A 231 36.52 10.74 -10.69
CA SER A 231 37.61 10.67 -11.66
C SER A 231 38.98 10.60 -10.98
N ALA A 232 39.22 11.38 -9.91
CA ALA A 232 40.45 11.31 -9.14
C ALA A 232 40.60 9.97 -8.38
N GLN A 233 39.50 9.41 -7.86
CA GLN A 233 39.49 8.08 -7.25
C GLN A 233 39.70 6.97 -8.28
N LEU A 234 39.11 7.07 -9.48
CA LEU A 234 39.33 6.15 -10.59
C LEU A 234 40.77 6.20 -11.08
N ALA A 235 41.36 7.39 -11.21
CA ALA A 235 42.79 7.54 -11.50
C ALA A 235 43.65 6.82 -10.45
N LYS A 236 43.42 7.11 -9.15
CA LYS A 236 44.15 6.45 -8.06
C LYS A 236 43.96 4.92 -8.01
N MET A 237 42.78 4.40 -8.38
CA MET A 237 42.57 2.96 -8.52
C MET A 237 43.22 2.38 -9.79
N SER A 238 43.29 3.15 -10.87
CA SER A 238 44.03 2.80 -12.09
C SER A 238 45.53 2.69 -11.79
N ASP A 239 46.11 3.72 -11.15
CA ASP A 239 47.50 3.73 -10.69
C ASP A 239 47.79 2.51 -9.81
N LYS A 240 46.91 2.23 -8.84
CA LYS A 240 47.06 1.06 -7.97
C LYS A 240 46.85 -0.28 -8.69
N THR A 241 46.10 -0.30 -9.79
CA THR A 241 45.96 -1.49 -10.66
C THR A 241 47.24 -1.70 -11.46
N VAL A 242 47.89 -0.64 -11.95
CA VAL A 242 49.21 -0.72 -12.61
C VAL A 242 50.27 -1.23 -11.63
N GLU A 243 50.35 -0.69 -10.40
CA GLU A 243 51.26 -1.21 -9.36
C GLU A 243 51.04 -2.71 -9.08
N LEU A 244 49.78 -3.19 -9.10
CA LEU A 244 49.46 -4.60 -8.88
C LEU A 244 49.78 -5.49 -10.09
N ILE A 245 49.75 -4.95 -11.31
CA ILE A 245 50.23 -5.64 -12.52
C ILE A 245 51.75 -5.77 -12.47
N GLU A 246 52.48 -4.69 -12.17
CA GLU A 246 53.94 -4.72 -12.02
C GLU A 246 54.40 -5.69 -10.91
N GLU A 247 53.68 -5.73 -9.78
CA GLU A 247 53.92 -6.69 -8.71
C GLU A 247 53.68 -8.14 -9.18
N ASN A 248 52.58 -8.39 -9.92
CA ASN A 248 52.24 -9.72 -10.43
C ASN A 248 53.27 -10.20 -11.47
N ASP A 249 53.68 -9.35 -12.41
CA ASP A 249 54.72 -9.65 -13.39
C ASP A 249 56.08 -9.93 -12.70
N ARG A 250 56.41 -9.19 -11.65
CA ARG A 250 57.60 -9.44 -10.82
C ARG A 250 57.53 -10.76 -10.06
N GLN A 251 56.35 -11.14 -9.56
CA GLN A 251 56.13 -12.44 -8.91
C GLN A 251 56.19 -13.59 -9.92
N SER A 252 55.53 -13.46 -11.07
CA SER A 252 55.60 -14.40 -12.21
C SER A 252 57.05 -14.64 -12.65
N ALA A 253 57.83 -13.56 -12.85
CA ALA A 253 59.25 -13.64 -13.19
C ALA A 253 60.10 -14.30 -12.08
N ASN A 254 59.67 -14.29 -10.83
CA ASN A 254 60.33 -15.00 -9.74
C ASN A 254 59.89 -16.47 -9.64
N THR A 255 58.62 -16.79 -9.92
CA THR A 255 58.12 -18.16 -10.07
C THR A 255 58.89 -18.90 -11.15
N ILE A 256 59.07 -18.30 -12.34
CA ILE A 256 59.85 -18.88 -13.45
C ILE A 256 61.30 -19.20 -13.02
N LYS A 257 61.96 -18.31 -12.25
CA LYS A 257 63.32 -18.56 -11.72
C LYS A 257 63.33 -19.69 -10.68
N LEU A 258 62.29 -19.82 -9.87
CA LEU A 258 62.15 -20.90 -8.89
C LEU A 258 61.88 -22.24 -9.58
N GLU A 259 61.02 -22.28 -10.60
CA GLU A 259 60.79 -23.47 -11.44
C GLU A 259 62.07 -23.94 -12.14
N GLN A 260 62.86 -23.03 -12.71
CA GLN A 260 64.17 -23.34 -13.28
C GLN A 260 65.12 -23.95 -12.23
N LYS A 261 65.13 -23.40 -11.01
CA LYS A 261 65.94 -23.90 -9.89
C LYS A 261 65.47 -25.28 -9.40
N ILE A 262 64.16 -25.52 -9.36
CA ILE A 262 63.56 -26.82 -9.00
C ILE A 262 63.92 -27.87 -10.06
N ASN A 263 63.76 -27.56 -11.36
CA ASN A 263 64.14 -28.47 -12.45
C ASN A 263 65.63 -28.86 -12.39
N LEU A 264 66.52 -27.91 -12.07
CA LEU A 264 67.95 -28.19 -11.89
C LEU A 264 68.22 -29.11 -10.68
N LEU A 265 67.54 -28.89 -9.56
CA LEU A 265 67.65 -29.72 -8.36
C LEU A 265 67.09 -31.13 -8.58
N GLU A 266 65.93 -31.27 -9.21
CA GLU A 266 65.37 -32.57 -9.59
C GLU A 266 66.28 -33.34 -10.55
N SER A 267 66.91 -32.65 -11.51
CA SER A 267 67.88 -33.28 -12.42
C SER A 267 69.08 -33.82 -11.65
N ASN A 268 69.60 -33.05 -10.69
CA ASN A 268 70.68 -33.46 -9.80
C ASN A 268 70.26 -34.63 -8.88
N GLU A 269 69.04 -34.61 -8.32
CA GLU A 269 68.50 -35.72 -7.53
C GLU A 269 68.36 -37.00 -8.37
N LYS A 270 67.87 -36.90 -9.60
CA LYS A 270 67.76 -38.03 -10.54
C LYS A 270 69.14 -38.59 -10.91
N LEU A 271 70.18 -37.75 -10.98
CA LEU A 271 71.57 -38.18 -11.14
C LEU A 271 72.16 -38.82 -9.88
N LEU A 272 71.96 -38.21 -8.71
CA LEU A 272 72.39 -38.74 -7.41
C LEU A 272 71.75 -40.10 -7.13
N THR A 273 70.44 -40.24 -7.34
CA THR A 273 69.69 -41.50 -7.18
C THR A 273 70.21 -42.58 -8.12
N LYS A 274 70.50 -42.26 -9.39
CA LYS A 274 71.18 -43.20 -10.32
C LYS A 274 72.58 -43.59 -9.83
N ARG A 275 73.32 -42.68 -9.18
CA ARG A 275 74.66 -42.94 -8.62
C ARG A 275 74.57 -43.84 -7.37
N PHE A 276 73.64 -43.56 -6.46
CA PHE A 276 73.34 -44.39 -5.29
C PHE A 276 72.84 -45.78 -5.68
N GLN A 277 71.96 -45.91 -6.70
CA GLN A 277 71.52 -47.21 -7.21
C GLN A 277 72.67 -48.04 -7.79
N LYS A 278 73.63 -47.41 -8.49
CA LYS A 278 74.86 -48.07 -8.95
C LYS A 278 75.74 -48.51 -7.76
N GLY A 279 75.94 -47.64 -6.78
CA GLY A 279 76.70 -47.95 -5.56
C GLY A 279 76.06 -49.07 -4.73
N LEU A 280 74.74 -49.08 -4.58
CA LEU A 280 74.00 -50.12 -3.87
C LEU A 280 74.04 -51.48 -4.59
N LYS A 281 74.03 -51.49 -5.92
CA LYS A 281 74.28 -52.72 -6.70
C LYS A 281 75.69 -53.26 -6.44
N LEU A 282 76.71 -52.41 -6.55
CA LEU A 282 78.10 -52.78 -6.27
C LEU A 282 78.29 -53.28 -4.83
N LEU A 283 77.68 -52.62 -3.85
CA LEU A 283 77.68 -53.03 -2.44
C LEU A 283 77.03 -54.41 -2.25
N ASN A 284 75.93 -54.70 -2.96
CA ASN A 284 75.29 -56.02 -2.90
C ASN A 284 76.11 -57.11 -3.59
N THR A 285 76.85 -56.81 -4.67
CA THR A 285 77.81 -57.74 -5.28
C THR A 285 78.96 -58.05 -4.33
N LEU A 286 79.62 -57.01 -3.78
CA LEU A 286 80.68 -57.17 -2.77
C LEU A 286 80.18 -57.92 -1.52
N LYS A 287 78.94 -57.69 -1.09
CA LYS A 287 78.31 -58.42 0.02
C LYS A 287 78.03 -59.90 -0.30
N HIS A 288 77.85 -60.25 -1.58
CA HIS A 288 77.78 -61.64 -2.03
C HIS A 288 79.17 -62.27 -2.00
N GLU A 289 80.17 -61.63 -2.63
CA GLU A 289 81.55 -62.09 -2.69
C GLU A 289 82.17 -62.26 -1.30
N CYS A 290 82.01 -61.29 -0.39
CA CYS A 290 82.46 -61.40 1.00
C CYS A 290 81.73 -62.52 1.78
N LYS A 291 80.50 -62.88 1.39
CA LYS A 291 79.81 -64.00 2.02
C LYS A 291 80.30 -65.34 1.48
N GLU A 292 80.50 -65.46 0.16
CA GLU A 292 81.11 -66.66 -0.44
C GLU A 292 82.54 -66.88 0.10
N GLN A 293 83.30 -65.81 0.31
CA GLN A 293 84.60 -65.87 0.99
C GLN A 293 84.47 -66.27 2.47
N GLN A 294 83.47 -65.80 3.21
CA GLN A 294 83.23 -66.21 4.59
C GLN A 294 82.85 -67.70 4.69
N ASP A 295 81.94 -68.18 3.82
CA ASP A 295 81.51 -69.58 3.77
C ASP A 295 82.69 -70.49 3.32
N LEU A 296 83.58 -70.00 2.45
CA LEU A 296 84.84 -70.66 2.08
C LEU A 296 85.86 -70.69 3.24
N ILE A 297 86.00 -69.61 4.01
CA ILE A 297 86.85 -69.57 5.20
C ILE A 297 86.33 -70.53 6.27
N GLU A 298 85.03 -70.57 6.51
CA GLU A 298 84.42 -71.46 7.52
C GLU A 298 84.59 -72.94 7.14
N THR A 299 84.45 -73.29 5.85
CA THR A 299 84.73 -74.66 5.36
C THR A 299 86.23 -75.01 5.35
N LEU A 300 87.13 -74.04 5.14
CA LEU A 300 88.57 -74.26 5.28
C LEU A 300 89.00 -74.38 6.76
N GLN A 301 88.40 -73.62 7.68
CA GLN A 301 88.64 -73.75 9.12
C GLN A 301 88.12 -75.08 9.67
N ALA A 302 86.97 -75.57 9.18
CA ALA A 302 86.47 -76.90 9.51
C ALA A 302 87.43 -78.01 9.04
N LYS A 303 88.03 -77.87 7.84
CA LYS A 303 89.09 -78.77 7.37
C LYS A 303 90.37 -78.64 8.19
N LEU A 304 90.78 -77.42 8.56
CA LEU A 304 92.00 -77.19 9.34
C LEU A 304 91.92 -77.90 10.69
N ARG A 305 90.80 -77.77 11.43
CA ARG A 305 90.59 -78.52 12.68
C ARG A 305 90.68 -80.03 12.49
N SER A 306 90.09 -80.56 11.42
CA SER A 306 90.19 -81.98 11.08
C SER A 306 91.62 -82.43 10.69
N TYR A 307 92.50 -81.51 10.29
CA TYR A 307 93.94 -81.77 10.10
C TYR A 307 94.73 -81.58 11.40
N GLU A 308 94.35 -80.65 12.28
CA GLU A 308 94.95 -80.44 13.60
C GLU A 308 94.72 -81.67 14.49
N ASP A 309 93.47 -82.15 14.60
CA ASP A 309 93.11 -83.40 15.31
C ASP A 309 93.92 -84.60 14.77
N MET A 310 93.98 -84.74 13.44
CA MET A 310 94.73 -85.82 12.78
C MET A 310 96.26 -85.68 12.96
N ASN A 311 96.78 -84.46 13.09
CA ASN A 311 98.20 -84.24 13.34
C ASN A 311 98.55 -84.54 14.80
N THR A 312 97.66 -84.28 15.76
CA THR A 312 97.84 -84.74 17.15
C THR A 312 97.84 -86.26 17.26
N ASP A 313 96.94 -86.97 16.56
CA ASP A 313 96.99 -88.44 16.47
C ASP A 313 98.31 -88.93 15.87
N VAL A 314 98.80 -88.28 14.81
CA VAL A 314 100.08 -88.60 14.17
C VAL A 314 101.27 -88.30 15.08
N GLU A 315 101.21 -87.29 15.94
CA GLU A 315 102.29 -86.94 16.88
C GLU A 315 102.29 -87.82 18.14
N GLU A 316 101.12 -88.24 18.63
CA GLU A 316 101.04 -89.32 19.62
C GLU A 316 101.61 -90.63 19.05
N LEU A 317 101.21 -91.02 17.84
CA LEU A 317 101.74 -92.21 17.16
C LEU A 317 103.25 -92.13 16.90
N LYS A 318 103.77 -90.98 16.45
CA LYS A 318 105.22 -90.74 16.32
C LYS A 318 105.91 -90.89 17.67
N SER A 319 105.41 -90.27 18.74
CA SER A 319 106.00 -90.39 20.09
C SER A 319 106.03 -91.85 20.56
N ARG A 320 104.98 -92.62 20.26
CA ARG A 320 104.86 -94.04 20.60
C ARG A 320 105.88 -94.89 19.84
N ILE A 321 106.04 -94.63 18.54
CA ILE A 321 107.05 -95.25 17.68
C ILE A 321 108.46 -94.90 18.18
N ASP A 322 108.69 -93.64 18.56
CA ASP A 322 110.01 -93.16 18.97
C ASP A 322 110.45 -93.73 20.34
N ILE A 323 109.50 -93.89 21.28
CA ILE A 323 109.72 -94.61 22.56
C ILE A 323 110.02 -96.09 22.31
N LEU A 324 109.26 -96.75 21.42
CA LEU A 324 109.49 -98.16 21.05
C LEU A 324 110.85 -98.34 20.35
N ASN A 325 111.22 -97.43 19.44
CA ASN A 325 112.51 -97.46 18.75
C ASN A 325 113.69 -97.21 19.70
N LYS A 326 113.52 -96.34 20.71
CA LYS A 326 114.55 -96.10 21.74
C LYS A 326 114.79 -97.34 22.61
N GLU A 327 113.75 -98.05 23.04
CA GLU A 327 113.92 -99.31 23.76
C GLU A 327 114.44 -100.42 22.84
N LEU A 328 113.96 -100.53 21.60
CA LEU A 328 114.47 -101.49 20.60
C LEU A 328 115.97 -101.28 20.33
N LYS A 329 116.41 -100.02 20.20
CA LYS A 329 117.82 -99.66 20.03
C LYS A 329 118.64 -99.99 21.27
N ARG A 330 118.14 -99.71 22.49
CA ARG A 330 118.80 -100.09 23.75
C ARG A 330 118.97 -101.60 23.90
N GLN A 331 118.00 -102.39 23.43
CA GLN A 331 118.08 -103.86 23.38
C GLN A 331 119.08 -104.33 22.30
N SER A 332 119.12 -103.66 21.15
CA SER A 332 120.08 -103.95 20.07
C SER A 332 121.52 -103.70 20.52
N GLU A 333 121.80 -102.52 21.09
CA GLU A 333 123.14 -102.13 21.55
C GLU A 333 123.65 -103.06 22.67
N MET A 334 122.75 -103.57 23.52
CA MET A 334 123.11 -104.56 24.55
C MET A 334 123.44 -105.95 23.95
N ASN A 335 122.74 -106.36 22.89
CA ASN A 335 123.06 -107.59 22.14
C ASN A 335 124.35 -107.47 21.30
N GLU A 336 124.61 -106.30 20.71
CA GLU A 336 125.88 -106.02 20.02
C GLU A 336 127.06 -105.99 21.00
N GLY A 337 126.87 -105.45 22.21
CA GLY A 337 127.87 -105.52 23.28
C GLY A 337 128.21 -106.96 23.67
N LEU A 338 127.20 -107.81 23.91
CA LEU A 338 127.39 -109.23 24.22
C LEU A 338 128.09 -109.99 23.08
N THR A 339 127.71 -109.74 21.82
CA THR A 339 128.30 -110.44 20.67
C THR A 339 129.73 -109.96 20.35
N GLN A 340 130.05 -108.68 20.52
CA GLN A 340 131.45 -108.21 20.43
C GLN A 340 132.33 -108.78 21.56
N GLN A 341 131.81 -108.92 22.78
CA GLN A 341 132.53 -109.58 23.87
C GLN A 341 132.81 -111.06 23.55
N ASN A 342 131.83 -111.77 22.96
CA ASN A 342 131.99 -113.15 22.50
C ASN A 342 133.00 -113.29 21.35
N LEU A 343 132.99 -112.36 20.38
CA LEU A 343 133.94 -112.33 19.27
C LEU A 343 135.39 -112.03 19.73
N ARG A 344 135.58 -111.14 20.71
CA ARG A 344 136.90 -110.92 21.33
C ARG A 344 137.44 -112.18 22.02
N PHE A 345 136.58 -112.93 22.72
CA PHE A 345 136.96 -114.19 23.33
C PHE A 345 137.40 -115.22 22.26
N ARG A 346 136.67 -115.33 21.15
CA ARG A 346 137.02 -116.20 20.01
C ARG A 346 138.27 -115.80 19.25
N LEU A 347 138.63 -114.51 19.19
CA LEU A 347 139.91 -114.08 18.63
C LEU A 347 141.08 -114.52 19.53
N SER A 348 140.91 -114.44 20.85
CA SER A 348 141.95 -114.85 21.80
C SER A 348 142.25 -116.34 21.72
N SER A 349 141.24 -117.19 21.52
CA SER A 349 141.41 -118.66 21.49
C SER A 349 141.94 -119.23 20.17
N LEU A 350 142.22 -118.40 19.16
CA LEU A 350 142.84 -118.84 17.90
C LEU A 350 144.36 -118.62 17.88
N VAL A 351 144.87 -117.70 18.71
CA VAL A 351 146.31 -117.52 18.93
C VAL A 351 146.92 -118.77 19.58
N ASP A 352 146.13 -119.51 20.37
CA ASP A 352 146.56 -120.80 20.94
C ASP A 352 146.72 -121.92 19.89
N THR A 353 146.06 -121.85 18.72
CA THR A 353 146.12 -122.96 17.74
C THR A 353 147.42 -123.02 16.94
N ASP A 354 148.10 -121.89 16.70
CA ASP A 354 149.42 -121.90 16.04
C ASP A 354 150.46 -122.66 16.87
N SER A 355 150.38 -122.57 18.21
CA SER A 355 151.26 -123.28 19.15
C SER A 355 151.19 -124.82 19.08
N ARG A 356 150.15 -125.36 18.41
CA ARG A 356 149.92 -126.81 18.35
C ARG A 356 150.50 -127.46 17.09
N THR A 357 150.50 -126.78 15.95
CA THR A 357 151.03 -127.34 14.68
C THR A 357 152.54 -127.24 14.57
N GLU A 358 153.19 -126.24 15.20
CA GLU A 358 154.66 -126.24 15.37
C GLU A 358 155.13 -127.44 16.22
N MET A 359 154.29 -127.94 17.13
CA MET A 359 154.55 -129.14 17.92
C MET A 359 154.53 -130.43 17.08
N GLU A 360 153.76 -130.48 15.99
CA GLU A 360 153.70 -131.62 15.07
C GLU A 360 154.93 -131.65 14.14
N GLN A 361 155.49 -130.49 13.78
CA GLN A 361 156.77 -130.41 13.06
C GLN A 361 157.95 -130.98 13.88
N LEU A 362 157.91 -130.87 15.22
CA LEU A 362 158.93 -131.44 16.09
C LEU A 362 158.88 -132.98 16.21
N PHE A 363 157.71 -133.60 16.04
CA PHE A 363 157.61 -135.07 16.02
C PHE A 363 158.00 -135.68 14.67
N ALA A 364 157.72 -135.00 13.54
CA ALA A 364 158.13 -135.48 12.22
C ALA A 364 159.67 -135.58 12.11
N ASN A 365 160.38 -134.51 12.47
CA ASN A 365 161.83 -134.44 12.34
C ASN A 365 162.57 -135.38 13.33
N ALA A 366 161.88 -135.87 14.38
CA ALA A 366 162.41 -136.92 15.26
C ALA A 366 162.43 -138.31 14.61
N VAL A 367 161.70 -138.51 13.50
CA VAL A 367 161.68 -139.77 12.74
C VAL A 367 162.86 -139.86 11.77
N ASP A 368 163.32 -138.74 11.22
CA ASP A 368 164.46 -138.69 10.29
C ASP A 368 165.73 -139.30 10.91
N ALA A 369 166.08 -138.84 12.12
CA ALA A 369 167.38 -139.12 12.76
C ALA A 369 167.65 -140.60 13.08
N ILE A 370 166.61 -141.43 13.30
CA ILE A 370 166.83 -142.86 13.56
C ILE A 370 167.15 -143.60 12.27
N LYS A 371 166.58 -143.20 11.13
CA LYS A 371 166.70 -143.96 9.87
C LYS A 371 168.10 -143.87 9.23
N GLU A 372 168.86 -142.82 9.54
CA GLU A 372 170.26 -142.66 9.12
C GLU A 372 171.22 -143.57 9.92
N SER A 373 170.84 -144.01 11.13
CA SER A 373 171.76 -144.61 12.11
C SER A 373 172.12 -146.09 11.91
N VAL A 374 171.37 -146.86 11.11
CA VAL A 374 171.48 -148.34 11.05
C VAL A 374 172.02 -148.90 9.73
N MET A 375 172.04 -148.12 8.63
CA MET A 375 172.53 -148.62 7.32
C MET A 375 173.84 -147.99 6.82
N MET A 376 174.61 -147.35 7.71
CA MET A 376 176.07 -147.26 7.57
C MET A 376 176.74 -148.51 8.17
N MET A 377 176.44 -149.71 7.62
CA MET A 377 177.22 -150.95 7.78
C MET A 377 176.89 -151.94 6.65
N ASP A 378 177.51 -151.73 5.49
CA ASP A 378 178.24 -152.75 4.72
C ASP A 378 179.02 -151.95 3.67
N SER A 379 180.36 -151.98 3.76
CA SER A 379 181.27 -151.03 3.10
C SER A 379 182.16 -151.68 2.05
N ASP A 380 182.61 -150.85 1.09
CA ASP A 380 183.84 -151.03 0.31
C ASP A 380 183.90 -152.29 -0.60
N THR A 381 184.85 -152.48 -1.53
CA THR A 381 186.15 -151.82 -1.75
C THR A 381 186.50 -151.78 -3.24
N ASP A 382 187.53 -151.02 -3.63
CA ASP A 382 188.29 -151.23 -4.86
C ASP A 382 189.08 -152.56 -4.82
N SER A 383 189.08 -153.31 -5.94
CA SER A 383 189.95 -154.47 -6.25
C SER A 383 189.86 -155.69 -5.30
N THR A 384 190.45 -156.85 -5.59
CA THR A 384 190.55 -157.55 -6.89
C THR A 384 189.51 -158.69 -6.88
N GLU A 385 188.91 -159.13 -7.98
CA GLU A 385 189.17 -158.79 -9.38
C GLU A 385 188.39 -157.53 -9.84
N ASP A 386 187.10 -157.43 -10.13
CA ASP A 386 185.92 -158.34 -10.21
C ASP A 386 185.52 -159.22 -8.99
N TYR A 387 184.33 -159.80 -9.04
CA TYR A 387 183.78 -160.82 -8.14
C TYR A 387 183.72 -160.53 -6.60
N SER A 388 183.86 -159.26 -6.16
CA SER A 388 183.36 -158.68 -4.87
C SER A 388 184.06 -159.07 -3.54
N ALA A 389 183.73 -158.31 -2.47
CA ALA A 389 184.38 -158.32 -1.14
C ALA A 389 183.38 -158.42 0.05
N ARG A 390 183.87 -158.64 1.29
CA ARG A 390 183.08 -158.72 2.54
C ARG A 390 183.94 -158.65 3.83
N ALA A 391 183.38 -158.07 4.91
CA ALA A 391 183.70 -158.24 6.35
C ALA A 391 184.93 -157.54 7.02
N VAL A 392 184.67 -156.54 7.87
CA VAL A 392 185.57 -156.14 9.00
C VAL A 392 184.86 -155.44 10.20
N ASP A 393 183.52 -155.56 10.28
CA ASP A 393 182.63 -154.41 10.52
C ASP A 393 182.40 -154.00 11.99
N TYR A 394 182.44 -154.97 12.91
CA TYR A 394 181.60 -154.95 14.13
C TYR A 394 181.92 -153.84 15.17
N LYS A 395 183.08 -153.17 15.09
CA LYS A 395 183.54 -152.29 16.18
C LYS A 395 182.97 -150.88 16.14
N LEU A 396 182.72 -150.33 14.95
CA LEU A 396 182.27 -148.93 14.79
C LEU A 396 180.84 -148.72 15.28
N LEU A 397 179.98 -149.73 15.06
CA LEU A 397 178.54 -149.73 15.35
C LEU A 397 178.17 -149.32 16.79
N LYS A 398 178.91 -149.80 17.79
CA LYS A 398 178.43 -149.79 19.19
C LYS A 398 178.48 -148.40 19.84
N GLN A 399 179.35 -147.51 19.38
CA GLN A 399 179.60 -146.24 20.07
C GLN A 399 178.56 -145.17 19.74
N ASN A 400 178.21 -145.00 18.46
CA ASN A 400 177.22 -144.01 17.99
C ASN A 400 175.81 -144.24 18.59
N MET A 401 175.45 -145.50 18.88
CA MET A 401 174.14 -145.87 19.41
C MET A 401 173.83 -145.27 20.79
N LEU A 402 174.85 -145.05 21.63
CA LEU A 402 174.63 -144.64 23.02
C LEU A 402 174.33 -143.15 23.18
N GLU A 403 174.77 -142.31 22.24
CA GLU A 403 174.74 -140.85 22.36
C GLU A 403 173.36 -140.28 21.98
N SER A 404 172.77 -140.75 20.87
CA SER A 404 171.40 -140.39 20.45
C SER A 404 170.33 -140.72 21.49
N LEU A 405 170.53 -141.80 22.27
CA LEU A 405 169.60 -142.28 23.29
C LEU A 405 169.45 -141.33 24.50
N VAL A 406 170.39 -140.40 24.70
CA VAL A 406 170.39 -139.47 25.84
C VAL A 406 169.67 -138.15 25.52
N VAL A 407 169.74 -137.64 24.29
CA VAL A 407 169.08 -136.38 23.90
C VAL A 407 167.55 -136.57 23.81
N LEU A 408 167.11 -137.71 23.28
CA LEU A 408 165.70 -138.17 23.29
C LEU A 408 165.05 -138.12 24.70
N LEU A 409 165.85 -138.27 25.76
CA LEU A 409 165.35 -138.33 27.12
C LEU A 409 165.10 -136.95 27.76
N LYS A 410 165.62 -135.85 27.20
CA LYS A 410 165.44 -134.49 27.78
C LYS A 410 164.58 -133.53 26.95
N SER A 411 164.37 -133.77 25.65
CA SER A 411 163.31 -133.08 24.90
C SER A 411 161.91 -133.40 25.45
N SER A 412 161.72 -134.58 26.06
CA SER A 412 160.49 -134.98 26.76
C SER A 412 160.10 -134.05 27.93
N ALA A 413 161.03 -133.25 28.46
CA ALA A 413 160.76 -132.27 29.51
C ALA A 413 159.95 -131.04 29.01
N ALA A 414 159.78 -130.87 27.70
CA ALA A 414 159.10 -129.71 27.11
C ALA A 414 157.55 -129.76 27.12
N LEU A 415 156.92 -130.83 27.63
CA LEU A 415 155.49 -131.13 27.38
C LEU A 415 154.53 -131.06 28.59
N GLY A 416 154.96 -130.58 29.76
CA GLY A 416 154.10 -129.83 30.71
C GLY A 416 152.86 -130.49 31.37
N ILE A 417 152.66 -131.81 31.36
CA ILE A 417 151.43 -132.44 31.92
C ILE A 417 151.39 -132.40 33.47
N ARG A 418 150.44 -131.67 34.07
CA ARG A 418 149.79 -131.89 35.41
C ARG A 418 148.46 -131.07 35.53
N PRO A 419 147.55 -131.28 36.54
CA PRO A 419 146.09 -131.24 36.29
C PRO A 419 145.17 -130.22 37.04
N PHE A 420 144.08 -129.80 36.34
CA PHE A 420 142.64 -129.65 36.76
C PHE A 420 142.13 -128.59 37.79
N THR A 421 141.06 -127.80 37.46
CA THR A 421 139.89 -127.34 38.33
C THR A 421 138.85 -126.36 37.60
N GLN A 422 137.80 -125.81 38.28
CA GLN A 422 136.47 -125.31 37.74
C GLN A 422 136.08 -123.81 38.09
N GLN A 423 134.93 -123.13 37.76
CA GLN A 423 133.50 -123.19 38.27
C GLN A 423 132.40 -122.41 37.41
N ILE A 424 131.26 -121.88 37.95
CA ILE A 424 129.89 -121.80 37.28
C ILE A 424 128.84 -120.66 37.74
N GLU A 425 127.65 -120.52 37.06
CA GLU A 425 126.22 -120.02 37.42
C GLU A 425 125.71 -118.51 37.23
N ASP A 426 124.42 -118.06 37.04
CA ASP A 426 123.08 -118.61 36.52
C ASP A 426 121.98 -117.60 35.89
N LYS A 427 120.65 -117.52 36.28
CA LYS A 427 119.44 -117.10 35.40
C LYS A 427 118.16 -116.26 35.96
N THR A 428 117.17 -115.80 35.09
CA THR A 428 115.60 -115.67 35.20
C THR A 428 114.70 -114.42 34.61
N PRO A 429 113.38 -114.02 34.91
CA PRO A 429 112.26 -113.65 33.88
C PRO A 429 111.01 -112.59 34.09
N LEU A 430 110.09 -112.34 33.06
CA LEU A 430 108.63 -111.78 32.98
C LEU A 430 108.26 -110.20 33.05
N PRO A 431 107.00 -109.56 32.90
CA PRO A 431 105.50 -109.84 32.72
C PRO A 431 104.58 -108.98 31.67
N LYS A 432 103.25 -108.57 31.85
CA LYS A 432 102.22 -108.06 30.79
C LYS A 432 100.91 -107.11 31.13
N LYS A 433 100.34 -106.22 30.18
CA LYS A 433 98.93 -105.48 29.95
C LYS A 433 98.62 -103.90 30.23
N THR A 434 97.53 -103.04 29.96
CA THR A 434 96.42 -102.54 28.93
C THR A 434 95.56 -101.24 29.45
N ILE A 435 94.54 -100.39 28.97
CA ILE A 435 93.52 -100.02 27.83
C ILE A 435 92.74 -98.56 27.94
N SER A 436 91.81 -97.99 27.04
CA SER A 436 91.07 -96.59 27.07
C SER A 436 89.76 -96.21 26.15
N PHE A 437 88.98 -95.03 26.22
CA PHE A 437 87.67 -94.63 25.42
C PHE A 437 86.84 -93.17 25.46
N ILE A 438 86.20 -92.61 24.34
CA ILE A 438 84.91 -91.76 23.90
C ILE A 438 84.27 -90.27 24.26
N PRO A 439 83.57 -89.45 23.33
CA PRO A 439 82.77 -88.08 23.51
C PRO A 439 81.52 -87.55 22.56
N GLY A 440 80.80 -86.33 22.72
CA GLY A 440 79.86 -85.55 21.71
C GLY A 440 78.67 -84.45 22.07
N ALA A 441 78.13 -83.46 21.20
CA ALA A 441 76.92 -82.44 21.38
C ALA A 441 76.37 -81.42 20.19
N LYS A 442 75.17 -80.65 20.18
CA LYS A 442 74.67 -79.48 19.21
C LYS A 442 73.20 -78.70 19.17
N HIS A 443 73.03 -77.41 18.63
CA HIS A 443 71.98 -76.56 17.76
C HIS A 443 70.56 -75.73 18.01
N ASN A 444 70.39 -74.42 17.53
CA ASN A 444 69.42 -73.51 16.65
C ASN A 444 67.90 -72.83 16.78
N TRP A 445 67.66 -71.50 16.36
CA TRP A 445 66.55 -70.69 15.53
C TRP A 445 65.24 -69.77 15.95
N THR A 446 64.56 -68.89 15.07
CA THR A 446 63.56 -67.68 15.30
C THR A 446 62.39 -67.16 14.24
N SER A 447 61.58 -65.99 14.38
CA SER A 447 60.42 -65.37 13.50
C SER A 447 59.75 -63.92 13.92
N LYS A 448 58.68 -63.09 13.45
CA LYS A 448 57.71 -62.60 12.29
C LYS A 448 56.66 -61.41 12.78
N ASN A 449 55.63 -60.59 12.24
CA ASN A 449 54.88 -59.91 11.03
C ASN A 449 53.68 -58.86 11.47
N VAL A 450 52.67 -58.07 10.84
CA VAL A 450 52.14 -57.21 9.62
C VAL A 450 50.57 -56.69 9.77
N ARG A 451 49.67 -55.73 9.21
CA ARG A 451 49.41 -54.39 8.39
C ARG A 451 47.87 -53.72 8.40
N PRO A 452 47.47 -52.50 7.79
CA PRO A 452 46.12 -51.68 7.88
C PRO A 452 45.28 -51.02 6.63
N HIS A 453 44.27 -50.05 6.74
CA HIS A 453 43.07 -49.67 5.79
C HIS A 453 42.46 -48.18 5.46
N TYR A 454 41.59 -47.99 4.38
CA TYR A 454 40.53 -46.91 4.02
C TYR A 454 39.56 -47.29 2.80
N LEU A 455 38.47 -46.54 2.40
CA LEU A 455 37.45 -46.87 1.30
C LEU A 455 36.82 -45.70 0.42
N LYS A 456 35.77 -45.93 -0.43
CA LYS A 456 35.55 -45.30 -1.79
C LYS A 456 34.09 -44.94 -2.30
N GLY A 457 33.83 -43.67 -2.70
CA GLY A 457 33.12 -43.25 -3.96
C GLY A 457 31.68 -42.64 -3.98
N ASP A 458 31.51 -41.38 -4.47
CA ASP A 458 30.35 -40.83 -5.27
C ASP A 458 30.71 -39.44 -5.93
N LEU A 459 29.97 -38.93 -6.93
CA LEU A 459 30.26 -37.69 -7.71
C LEU A 459 29.01 -36.94 -8.28
N GLY A 460 29.03 -35.59 -8.34
CA GLY A 460 27.97 -34.78 -8.98
C GLY A 460 28.34 -33.31 -9.31
N LEU A 461 27.60 -32.65 -10.23
CA LEU A 461 27.88 -31.30 -10.79
C LEU A 461 26.61 -30.40 -10.91
N ILE A 462 26.81 -29.10 -11.20
CA ILE A 462 25.84 -27.98 -11.04
C ILE A 462 25.18 -27.55 -12.38
N PRO A 463 23.94 -26.99 -12.38
CA PRO A 463 23.74 -25.56 -12.73
C PRO A 463 22.53 -24.83 -12.05
N GLY A 464 22.36 -23.52 -12.30
CA GLY A 464 21.19 -22.66 -11.99
C GLY A 464 21.03 -21.59 -13.10
N PRO A 465 20.48 -20.36 -12.89
CA PRO A 465 19.56 -19.78 -11.88
C PRO A 465 18.32 -19.09 -12.56
N LEU A 466 17.49 -18.29 -11.85
CA LEU A 466 16.67 -17.20 -12.43
C LEU A 466 15.94 -16.31 -11.38
N ASP A 467 15.96 -14.98 -11.56
CA ASP A 467 15.22 -13.98 -10.75
C ASP A 467 13.98 -13.41 -11.49
N GLN A 468 13.04 -12.80 -10.75
CA GLN A 468 11.84 -12.14 -11.32
C GLN A 468 11.85 -10.62 -11.18
N ILE A 469 11.46 -9.91 -12.24
CA ILE A 469 11.37 -8.43 -12.29
C ILE A 469 9.89 -7.99 -12.35
N PRO A 470 9.42 -7.09 -11.45
CA PRO A 470 8.04 -6.59 -11.50
C PRO A 470 7.75 -5.72 -12.74
N THR A 471 6.62 -5.98 -13.41
CA THR A 471 6.21 -5.26 -14.64
C THR A 471 5.41 -3.99 -14.33
N ALA A 472 5.48 -2.99 -15.20
CA ALA A 472 4.90 -1.64 -14.99
C ALA A 472 3.36 -1.56 -14.81
N LEU A 473 2.62 -2.65 -15.01
CA LEU A 473 1.16 -2.67 -14.99
C LEU A 473 0.55 -2.30 -13.62
N ASP A 474 1.16 -2.75 -12.52
CA ASP A 474 0.62 -2.53 -11.17
C ASP A 474 0.73 -1.08 -10.68
N LYS A 475 1.56 -0.23 -11.33
CA LYS A 475 1.63 1.20 -11.00
C LYS A 475 0.43 2.01 -11.52
N MET A 476 -0.32 1.50 -12.51
CA MET A 476 -1.48 2.22 -13.07
C MET A 476 -2.80 2.00 -12.32
N LYS A 477 -2.91 0.98 -11.47
CA LYS A 477 -4.16 0.63 -10.75
C LYS A 477 -4.61 1.60 -9.63
N LYS A 478 -3.91 2.74 -9.44
CA LYS A 478 -4.16 3.66 -8.30
C LYS A 478 -4.53 5.12 -8.68
N ILE A 479 -4.76 5.44 -9.96
CA ILE A 479 -4.96 6.85 -10.42
C ILE A 479 -6.25 7.04 -11.26
N SER A 480 -7.38 6.45 -10.84
CA SER A 480 -8.69 6.63 -11.51
C SER A 480 -9.90 6.63 -10.55
N ARG A 481 -9.99 7.60 -9.62
CA ARG A 481 -11.23 7.90 -8.85
C ARG A 481 -11.32 9.38 -8.40
N SER A 482 -11.48 10.32 -9.34
CA SER A 482 -11.98 11.67 -9.06
C SER A 482 -12.31 12.46 -10.34
N VAL A 483 -13.55 12.38 -10.83
CA VAL A 483 -14.16 13.37 -11.75
C VAL A 483 -15.62 13.54 -11.33
N GLU A 484 -16.10 14.78 -11.33
CA GLU A 484 -17.42 15.18 -10.82
C GLU A 484 -18.50 15.22 -11.93
N TYR A 485 -19.54 16.04 -11.76
CA TYR A 485 -20.55 16.45 -12.76
C TYR A 485 -21.64 15.42 -13.15
N SER A 486 -22.54 15.14 -12.20
CA SER A 486 -23.86 14.55 -12.47
C SER A 486 -25.04 15.25 -11.75
N LYS A 487 -24.88 16.54 -11.41
CA LYS A 487 -25.97 17.45 -10.97
C LYS A 487 -26.04 18.68 -11.89
N TYR A 488 -26.83 18.61 -12.96
CA TYR A 488 -27.52 19.72 -13.66
C TYR A 488 -28.15 19.19 -14.97
N ARG A 489 -29.23 18.39 -14.87
CA ARG A 489 -29.96 17.90 -16.07
C ARG A 489 -31.46 17.70 -15.83
N SER A 490 -32.10 18.71 -15.21
CA SER A 490 -33.54 18.67 -14.86
C SER A 490 -34.24 20.03 -14.92
N ILE A 491 -33.72 20.99 -15.69
CA ILE A 491 -34.39 22.27 -15.99
C ILE A 491 -34.17 22.61 -17.48
N LEU A 492 -34.93 21.95 -18.36
CA LEU A 492 -35.16 22.35 -19.76
C LEU A 492 -36.16 21.37 -20.41
N LEU A 493 -37.47 21.59 -20.17
CA LEU A 493 -38.61 21.07 -20.96
C LEU A 493 -39.93 21.52 -20.32
N LYS A 494 -40.39 22.74 -20.65
CA LYS A 494 -41.78 23.15 -20.45
C LYS A 494 -42.25 24.04 -21.61
N THR A 495 -43.30 23.56 -22.29
CA THR A 495 -44.35 24.35 -22.95
C THR A 495 -43.92 25.49 -23.88
N TYR A 496 -43.72 25.14 -25.16
CA TYR A 496 -44.36 25.90 -26.22
C TYR A 496 -45.78 25.34 -26.42
N GLY A 497 -46.78 26.21 -26.53
CA GLY A 497 -48.18 25.83 -26.73
C GLY A 497 -48.89 26.90 -27.56
N THR A 498 -48.92 26.70 -28.88
CA THR A 498 -49.58 27.61 -29.82
C THR A 498 -51.06 27.22 -29.97
N GLN A 499 -51.98 28.06 -29.49
CA GLN A 499 -53.39 27.96 -29.90
C GLN A 499 -53.57 28.65 -31.26
N THR A 500 -54.00 27.87 -32.25
CA THR A 500 -54.60 28.35 -33.49
C THR A 500 -56.07 27.95 -33.48
N GLU A 501 -56.96 28.90 -33.20
CA GLU A 501 -58.41 28.71 -33.35
C GLU A 501 -58.87 29.41 -34.63
N CYS A 502 -59.66 28.70 -35.44
CA CYS A 502 -60.24 29.24 -36.66
C CYS A 502 -61.42 28.38 -37.13
N THR A 503 -62.48 29.03 -37.62
CA THR A 503 -63.69 28.47 -38.27
C THR A 503 -64.66 27.66 -37.38
N PRO A 504 -65.95 27.50 -37.77
CA PRO A 504 -66.70 28.17 -38.84
C PRO A 504 -68.04 28.84 -38.39
N ILE A 505 -68.72 29.47 -39.37
CA ILE A 505 -70.06 30.10 -39.34
C ILE A 505 -70.07 31.53 -38.77
#